data_AF-A0A2W7KSE8-F1
#
_entry.id   AF-A0A2W7KSE8-F1
#
_cell.length_a   1.000
_cell.length_b   1.000
_cell.length_c   1.000
_cell.angle_alpha   90.00
_cell.angle_beta   90.00
_cell.angle_gamma   90.00
#
_symmetry.space_group_name_H-M   'P 1'
#
loop_
_entity.id
_entity.type
_entity.pdbx_description
1 polymer ?
#
loop_
_entity_poly.entity_id
_entity_poly.type
_entity_poly.pdbx_seq_one_letter_code
_entity_poly.pdbx_strand_id
1 'polypeptide(L)' 'MKIEHRSNYEALRAAAYPSIESQLDDLWHAMHRGEIPIAERFYENIKAVKERHPKPESIDEA' A
#
# COMPACT_ATOMS: atom_id res chain seq x y z
N MET A 1 -0.89 41.73 -0.42
CA MET A 1 -1.55 40.57 -1.05
C MET A 1 -1.23 39.35 -0.20
N LYS A 2 -2.22 38.80 0.54
CA LYS A 2 -2.00 37.59 1.35
C LYS A 2 -2.15 36.40 0.40
N ILE A 3 -1.02 35.90 -0.10
CA ILE A 3 -1.03 34.73 -0.99
C ILE A 3 -1.40 33.53 -0.11
N GLU A 4 -2.58 32.96 -0.34
CA GLU A 4 -3.03 31.79 0.40
C GLU A 4 -2.15 30.59 0.08
N HIS A 5 -1.28 30.21 1.02
CA HIS A 5 -0.41 29.02 0.92
C HIS A 5 -1.17 27.68 1.09
N ARG A 6 -2.49 27.71 1.33
CA ARG A 6 -3.28 26.49 1.58
C ARG A 6 -3.47 25.63 0.33
N SER A 7 -3.72 26.24 -0.83
CA SER A 7 -3.99 25.51 -2.07
C SER A 7 -2.78 24.70 -2.57
N ASN A 8 -1.57 25.12 -2.22
CA ASN A 8 -0.34 24.42 -2.61
C ASN A 8 -0.03 23.22 -1.68
N TYR A 9 -0.41 23.30 -0.40
CA TYR A 9 -0.10 22.24 0.56
C TYR A 9 -0.79 20.91 0.23
N GLU A 10 -2.08 20.94 -0.08
CA GLU A 10 -2.86 19.73 -0.40
C GLU A 10 -2.35 19.06 -1.68
N ALA A 11 -2.05 19.85 -2.71
CA ALA A 11 -1.53 19.37 -3.98
C ALA A 11 -0.14 18.72 -3.85
N LEU A 12 0.79 19.37 -3.13
CA LEU A 12 2.11 18.81 -2.85
C LEU A 12 2.03 17.52 -2.05
N ARG A 13 1.12 17.46 -1.08
CA ARG A 13 0.93 16.27 -0.25
C ARG A 13 0.33 15.11 -1.03
N ALA A 14 -0.64 15.38 -1.89
CA ALA A 14 -1.20 14.37 -2.78
C ALA A 14 -0.15 13.81 -3.75
N ALA A 15 0.71 14.65 -4.32
CA ALA A 15 1.77 14.24 -5.23
C ALA A 15 2.91 13.45 -4.54
N ALA A 16 3.11 13.66 -3.23
CA ALA A 16 4.15 12.97 -2.46
C ALA A 16 3.72 11.59 -1.94
N TYR A 17 2.43 11.30 -1.91
CA TYR A 17 1.96 10.00 -1.44
C TYR A 17 2.34 8.88 -2.43
N PRO A 18 2.74 7.69 -1.95
CA PRO A 18 2.84 6.51 -2.80
C PRO A 18 1.49 6.21 -3.46
N SER A 19 1.47 5.36 -4.48
CA SER A 19 0.19 4.95 -5.06
C SER A 19 -0.68 4.27 -4.01
N ILE A 20 -2.01 4.35 -4.17
CA ILE A 20 -2.95 3.75 -3.23
C ILE A 20 -2.72 2.23 -3.12
N GLU A 21 -2.37 1.58 -4.24
CA GLU A 21 -2.02 0.16 -4.27
C GLU A 21 -0.82 -0.15 -3.39
N SER A 22 0.25 0.65 -3.47
CA SER A 22 1.45 0.48 -2.63
C SER A 22 1.11 0.67 -1.15
N GLN A 23 0.34 1.72 -0.81
CA GLN A 23 -0.05 1.98 0.56
C GLN A 23 -0.91 0.83 1.15
N LEU A 24 -1.82 0.28 0.35
CA LEU A 24 -2.64 -0.87 0.76
C LEU A 24 -1.82 -2.16 0.87
N ASP A 25 -0.84 -2.36 -0.01
CA ASP A 25 0.08 -3.50 0.05
C ASP A 25 0.94 -3.46 1.31
N ASP A 26 1.47 -2.27 1.67
CA ASP A 26 2.24 -2.06 2.89
C ASP A 26 1.41 -2.40 4.15
N LEU A 27 0.14 -1.98 4.19
CA LEU A 27 -0.78 -2.32 5.27
C LEU A 27 -1.04 -3.83 5.35
N TRP A 28 -1.28 -4.48 4.21
CA TRP A 28 -1.45 -5.93 4.17
C TRP A 28 -0.19 -6.66 4.67
N HIS A 29 0.99 -6.21 4.24
CA HIS A 29 2.27 -6.77 4.67
C HIS A 29 2.53 -6.55 6.16
N ALA A 30 2.16 -5.40 6.73
CA ALA A 30 2.24 -5.15 8.18
C ALA A 30 1.34 -6.12 8.98
N MET A 31 0.11 -6.38 8.50
CA MET A 31 -0.76 -7.40 9.09
C MET A 31 -0.14 -8.80 8.98
N HIS A 32 0.42 -9.14 7.81
CA HIS A 32 1.04 -10.43 7.55
C HIS A 32 2.27 -10.70 8.44
N ARG A 33 3.07 -9.67 8.72
CA ARG A 33 4.22 -9.72 9.63
C ARG A 33 3.84 -9.65 11.11
N GLY A 34 2.57 -9.38 11.44
CA GLY A 34 2.08 -9.24 12.81
C GLY A 34 2.45 -7.91 13.48
N GLU A 35 2.81 -6.89 12.71
CA GLU A 35 3.13 -5.54 13.22
C GLU A 35 1.88 -4.78 13.67
N ILE A 36 0.74 -5.10 13.04
CA ILE A 36 -0.58 -4.54 13.36
C ILE A 36 -1.64 -5.65 13.41
N PRO A 37 -2.77 -5.45 14.13
CA PRO A 37 -3.87 -6.42 14.14
C PRO A 37 -4.41 -6.69 12.74
N ILE A 38 -4.73 -7.95 12.47
CA ILE A 38 -5.31 -8.39 11.20
C ILE A 38 -6.77 -7.93 11.10
N ALA A 39 -7.07 -7.17 10.04
CA ALA A 39 -8.45 -6.89 9.65
C ALA A 39 -8.98 -8.05 8.79
N GLU A 40 -9.54 -9.08 9.42
CA GLU A 40 -9.84 -10.40 8.81
C GLU A 40 -10.42 -10.33 7.39
N ARG A 41 -11.55 -9.63 7.19
CA ARG A 41 -12.19 -9.54 5.87
C ARG A 41 -11.32 -8.88 4.81
N PHE A 42 -10.58 -7.83 5.18
CA PHE A 42 -9.68 -7.13 4.27
C PHE A 42 -8.49 -8.03 3.90
N TYR A 43 -7.89 -8.64 4.92
CA TYR A 43 -6.72 -9.47 4.79
C TYR A 43 -6.98 -10.74 3.96
N GLU A 44 -8.06 -11.47 4.24
CA GLU A 44 -8.41 -12.71 3.53
C GLU A 44 -8.77 -12.47 2.07
N ASN A 45 -9.45 -11.35 1.75
CA ASN A 45 -9.75 -10.98 0.36
C ASN A 45 -8.47 -10.79 -0.46
N ILE A 46 -7.47 -10.09 0.09
CA ILE A 46 -6.21 -9.83 -0.61
C ILE A 46 -5.33 -11.09 -0.64
N LYS A 47 -5.31 -11.86 0.46
CA LYS A 47 -4.58 -13.13 0.54
C LYS A 47 -5.07 -14.11 -0.54
N ALA A 48 -6.38 -14.27 -0.70
CA ALA A 48 -6.95 -15.15 -1.73
C ALA A 48 -6.60 -14.72 -3.17
N VAL A 49 -6.35 -13.42 -3.41
CA VAL A 49 -5.86 -12.92 -4.70
C VAL A 49 -4.38 -13.26 -4.88
N LYS A 50 -3.54 -13.01 -3.86
CA LYS A 50 -2.10 -13.32 -3.88
C LYS A 50 -1.83 -14.82 -4.00
N GLU A 51 -2.64 -15.66 -3.38
CA GLU A 51 -2.56 -17.13 -3.50
C GLU A 51 -2.97 -17.63 -4.90
N ARG A 52 -3.93 -16.96 -5.54
CA ARG A 52 -4.38 -17.30 -6.91
C ARG A 52 -3.40 -16.84 -7.98
N HIS A 53 -2.69 -15.75 -7.71
CA HIS A 53 -1.69 -15.16 -8.58
C HIS A 53 -0.36 -15.07 -7.82
N PRO A 54 0.29 -16.21 -7.55
CA PRO A 54 1.58 -16.21 -6.89
C PRO A 54 2.54 -15.35 -7.71
N LYS A 55 3.32 -14.49 -7.04
CA LYS A 55 4.42 -13.82 -7.73
C LYS A 55 5.29 -14.93 -8.32
N PRO A 56 5.68 -14.88 -9.61
CA PRO A 56 6.70 -15.77 -10.10
C PRO A 56 7.88 -15.59 -9.14
N GLU A 57 8.27 -16.66 -8.45
CA GLU A 57 9.52 -16.62 -7.69
C GLU A 57 10.57 -16.12 -8.68
N SER A 58 11.34 -15.11 -8.28
CA SER A 58 12.47 -14.71 -9.09
C SER A 58 13.27 -15.99 -9.33
N ILE A 59 13.24 -16.47 -10.57
CA ILE A 59 14.30 -17.31 -11.08
C ILE A 59 15.48 -16.34 -11.12
N ASP A 60 16.07 -16.08 -9.96
CA ASP A 60 17.43 -15.59 -9.85
C ASP A 60 18.29 -16.77 -10.32
N GLU A 61 18.36 -16.88 -11.64
CA GLU A 61 19.23 -17.78 -12.38
C GLU A 61 20.69 -17.42 -12.01
N ALA A 62 21.31 -18.41 -11.36
CA ALA A 62 22.73 -18.78 -11.35
C ALA A 62 23.78 -17.78 -11.87
#